data_AF-A0A519QF46-F1
#
_entry.id   AF-A0A519QF46-F1
#
_cell.length_a   1.000
_cell.length_b   1.000
_cell.length_c   1.000
_cell.angle_alpha   90.00
_cell.angle_beta   90.00
_cell.angle_gamma   90.00
#
_symmetry.space_group_name_H-M   'P 1'
#
loop_
_entity.id
_entity.type
_entity.pdbx_description
1 polymer ?
#
loop_
_entity_poly.entity_id
_entity_poly.type
_entity_poly.pdbx_seq_one_letter_code
_entity_poly.pdbx_strand_id
1 'polypeptide(L)'
;MKSLLIGGALAALLLPAAASAQTQILADNHDHACLNAACTQVSIMDAFLEQDAGGHYTGTESPRYGTWGFDLAGRDTTVKPGDDFFRYANGSAFDTLVIPSDRTSYGSFNLLRELSDNRLKVMVDELTARNDLQAGTDEQRIADLYRSYADQARVDQLDAQPIQPLLAQIRQIQTREQMAAWMGGSQARFGASIFGAFISDDAKNPSRYVTYLNQGGIGL
;
A
#
# COMPACT_ATOMS: atom_id res chain seq x y z
N MET A 1 2.68 -78.49 -29.81
CA MET A 1 3.41 -78.48 -31.09
C MET A 1 2.49 -77.87 -32.15
N LYS A 2 2.95 -76.84 -32.87
CA LYS A 2 2.45 -76.36 -34.19
C LYS A 2 1.00 -75.85 -34.22
N SER A 3 0.64 -74.65 -34.71
CA SER A 3 1.33 -73.66 -35.53
C SER A 3 0.57 -72.32 -35.49
N LEU A 4 1.31 -71.23 -35.67
CA LEU A 4 0.85 -69.91 -36.15
C LEU A 4 0.24 -69.97 -37.57
N LEU A 5 -0.50 -68.93 -37.96
CA LEU A 5 -0.49 -68.17 -39.25
C LEU A 5 -1.62 -67.11 -39.19
N ILE A 6 -1.37 -65.80 -39.02
CA ILE A 6 -1.05 -64.71 -39.99
C ILE A 6 -2.18 -64.35 -40.98
N GLY A 7 -2.61 -63.07 -40.91
CA GLY A 7 -3.33 -62.29 -41.94
C GLY A 7 -4.42 -61.39 -41.32
N GLY A 8 -4.59 -60.09 -41.57
CA GLY A 8 -3.89 -59.08 -42.37
C GLY A 8 -4.51 -57.69 -42.07
N ALA A 9 -3.67 -56.66 -42.18
CA ALA A 9 -3.82 -55.18 -42.20
C ALA A 9 -5.20 -54.47 -42.06
N LEU A 10 -5.26 -53.41 -41.24
CA LEU A 10 -5.20 -51.99 -41.70
C LEU A 10 -5.08 -50.97 -40.53
N ALA A 11 -4.09 -50.07 -40.68
CA ALA A 11 -4.00 -48.67 -40.21
C ALA A 11 -4.05 -48.33 -38.70
N ALA A 12 -2.88 -48.21 -38.06
CA ALA A 12 -2.65 -47.26 -36.96
C ALA A 12 -1.14 -46.96 -36.79
N LEU A 13 -0.82 -45.72 -36.41
CA LEU A 13 0.46 -45.16 -35.91
C LEU A 13 1.28 -44.29 -36.87
N LEU A 14 1.10 -42.97 -36.73
CA LEU A 14 2.18 -42.01 -36.55
C LEU A 14 1.81 -41.05 -35.38
N LEU A 15 2.72 -40.97 -34.41
CA LEU A 15 2.82 -40.09 -33.21
C LEU A 15 3.05 -38.60 -33.58
N PRO A 16 3.22 -37.61 -32.65
CA PRO A 16 3.46 -37.67 -31.18
C PRO A 16 2.57 -36.73 -30.31
N ALA A 17 2.16 -37.15 -29.11
CA ALA A 17 2.82 -36.97 -27.79
C ALA A 17 2.77 -35.54 -27.22
N ALA A 18 1.84 -35.31 -26.29
CA ALA A 18 1.92 -34.26 -25.27
C ALA A 18 1.64 -34.92 -23.91
N ALA A 19 2.70 -35.11 -23.11
CA ALA A 19 2.62 -35.60 -21.74
C ALA A 19 2.66 -34.40 -20.79
N SER A 20 1.63 -34.27 -19.98
CA SER A 20 1.54 -33.40 -18.82
C SER A 20 2.20 -34.07 -17.60
N ALA A 21 3.17 -33.40 -16.96
CA ALA A 21 3.40 -33.51 -15.51
C ALA A 21 4.42 -32.47 -15.03
N GLN A 22 4.00 -31.74 -13.99
CA GLN A 22 4.72 -31.07 -12.89
C GLN A 22 6.26 -31.14 -12.88
N THR A 23 6.93 -30.04 -12.50
CA THR A 23 7.64 -29.84 -11.21
C THR A 23 8.37 -28.48 -11.23
N GLN A 24 8.51 -27.91 -10.03
CA GLN A 24 9.26 -26.70 -9.62
C GLN A 24 10.68 -26.59 -10.21
N ILE A 25 11.23 -25.36 -10.19
CA ILE A 25 12.64 -24.91 -9.93
C ILE A 25 12.78 -23.52 -10.58
N LEU A 26 12.77 -22.43 -9.80
CA LEU A 26 13.93 -21.72 -9.22
C LEU A 26 14.99 -21.25 -10.24
N ALA A 27 15.13 -19.91 -10.27
CA ALA A 27 16.33 -19.12 -10.49
C ALA A 27 16.96 -19.01 -11.89
N ASP A 28 17.17 -17.74 -12.22
CA ASP A 28 18.34 -17.11 -12.86
C ASP A 28 18.44 -16.89 -14.37
N ASN A 29 18.66 -15.60 -14.63
CA ASN A 29 19.47 -14.94 -15.66
C ASN A 29 19.02 -14.93 -17.13
N HIS A 30 18.56 -13.73 -17.50
CA HIS A 30 19.11 -12.82 -18.51
C HIS A 30 19.47 -13.38 -19.91
N ASP A 31 18.95 -12.63 -20.90
CA ASP A 31 19.23 -12.65 -22.34
C ASP A 31 18.62 -13.76 -23.17
N HIS A 32 17.40 -13.54 -23.68
CA HIS A 32 17.03 -14.01 -25.03
C HIS A 32 16.15 -13.01 -25.79
N ALA A 33 16.50 -12.83 -27.06
CA ALA A 33 15.83 -11.97 -28.04
C ALA A 33 14.36 -12.38 -28.26
N CYS A 34 13.48 -11.38 -28.36
CA CYS A 34 12.05 -11.55 -28.59
C CYS A 34 11.76 -12.34 -29.88
N LEU A 35 11.11 -13.51 -29.74
CA LEU A 35 10.76 -14.40 -30.84
C LEU A 35 9.27 -14.81 -30.77
N ASN A 36 8.35 -13.84 -30.95
CA ASN A 36 7.05 -13.99 -31.64
C ASN A 36 6.15 -12.76 -31.44
N ALA A 37 5.03 -12.72 -32.17
CA ALA A 37 4.06 -11.62 -32.28
C ALA A 37 3.23 -11.32 -31.00
N ALA A 38 3.77 -11.63 -29.82
CA ALA A 38 3.24 -11.16 -28.54
C ALA A 38 3.85 -9.82 -28.08
N CYS A 39 4.66 -9.16 -28.92
CA CYS A 39 5.07 -7.75 -28.74
C CYS A 39 4.01 -6.75 -29.23
N THR A 40 2.72 -7.09 -29.11
CA THR A 40 1.64 -6.16 -29.42
C THR A 40 1.18 -5.48 -28.14
N GLN A 41 1.63 -4.22 -28.01
CA GLN A 41 1.04 -3.13 -27.23
C GLN A 41 0.56 -3.43 -25.81
N VAL A 42 1.43 -3.15 -24.83
CA VAL A 42 0.97 -2.62 -23.54
C VAL A 42 1.23 -1.12 -23.59
N SER A 43 0.16 -0.37 -23.89
CA SER A 43 0.14 1.06 -23.64
C SER A 43 0.25 1.26 -22.13
N ILE A 44 1.31 1.94 -21.69
CA ILE A 44 1.55 2.30 -20.29
C ILE A 44 0.56 3.38 -19.80
N MET A 45 -0.38 3.80 -20.66
CA MET A 45 -1.54 4.55 -20.21
C MET A 45 -2.53 3.73 -19.36
N ASP A 46 -2.55 2.40 -19.40
CA ASP A 46 -3.53 1.65 -18.58
C ASP A 46 -3.26 1.75 -17.07
N ALA A 47 -2.01 1.94 -16.64
CA ALA A 47 -1.70 2.23 -15.23
C ALA A 47 -2.23 3.61 -14.78
N PHE A 48 -2.50 4.52 -15.72
CA PHE A 48 -3.20 5.78 -15.50
C PHE A 48 -4.71 5.68 -15.78
N LEU A 49 -5.21 4.57 -16.34
CA LEU A 49 -6.64 4.32 -16.60
C LEU A 49 -7.32 3.50 -15.49
N GLU A 50 -6.59 2.85 -14.58
CA GLU A 50 -7.11 2.39 -13.29
C GLU A 50 -7.29 3.54 -12.30
N GLN A 51 -7.73 4.69 -12.81
CA GLN A 51 -8.11 5.84 -12.01
C GLN A 51 -9.62 5.88 -11.87
N ASP A 52 -10.11 6.03 -10.65
CA ASP A 52 -11.53 6.30 -10.43
C ASP A 52 -11.90 7.72 -10.92
N ALA A 53 -13.18 8.08 -10.81
CA ALA A 53 -13.65 9.42 -11.18
C ALA A 53 -12.96 10.55 -10.39
N GLY A 54 -12.26 10.24 -9.28
CA GLY A 54 -11.47 11.16 -8.48
C GLY A 54 -10.00 11.22 -8.85
N GLY A 55 -9.51 10.38 -9.78
CA GLY A 55 -8.10 10.31 -10.17
C GLY A 55 -7.24 9.40 -9.29
N HIS A 56 -7.85 8.57 -8.44
CA HIS A 56 -7.13 7.65 -7.54
C HIS A 56 -6.76 6.35 -8.21
N TYR A 57 -5.57 5.83 -7.94
CA TYR A 57 -5.21 4.49 -8.38
C TYR A 57 -5.97 3.42 -7.58
N THR A 58 -6.76 2.58 -8.26
CA THR A 58 -7.61 1.57 -7.61
C THR A 58 -7.10 0.13 -7.70
N GLY A 59 -6.01 -0.10 -8.43
CA GLY A 59 -5.50 -1.45 -8.65
C GLY A 59 -4.76 -2.04 -7.44
N THR A 60 -4.59 -3.36 -7.48
CA THR A 60 -3.79 -4.14 -6.51
C THR A 60 -2.54 -4.75 -7.16
N GLU A 61 -2.34 -4.55 -8.46
CA GLU A 61 -1.17 -5.04 -9.18
C GLU A 61 -0.14 -3.94 -9.34
N SER A 62 1.14 -4.27 -9.23
CA SER A 62 2.18 -3.25 -9.37
C SER A 62 2.37 -2.87 -10.85
N PRO A 63 2.24 -1.59 -11.23
CA PRO A 63 2.55 -1.14 -12.58
C PRO A 63 3.99 -1.49 -12.97
N ARG A 64 4.20 -1.88 -14.23
CA ARG A 64 5.52 -2.25 -14.75
C ARG A 64 5.99 -1.21 -15.76
N TYR A 65 7.19 -0.66 -15.55
CA TYR A 65 7.77 0.37 -16.41
C TYR A 65 8.72 -0.22 -17.44
N GLY A 66 8.16 -0.77 -18.53
CA GLY A 66 8.93 -1.30 -19.66
C GLY A 66 10.06 -2.27 -19.29
N THR A 67 11.01 -2.47 -20.20
CA THR A 67 12.14 -3.39 -20.00
C THR A 67 13.19 -2.84 -19.02
N TRP A 68 13.35 -1.51 -18.96
CA TRP A 68 14.45 -0.86 -18.24
C TRP A 68 14.04 -0.31 -16.87
N GLY A 69 12.76 -0.43 -16.49
CA GLY A 69 12.26 0.12 -15.22
C GLY A 69 11.95 1.62 -15.25
N PHE A 70 11.88 2.23 -16.44
CA PHE A 70 11.56 3.66 -16.61
C PHE A 70 10.35 3.84 -17.53
N ASP A 71 9.47 4.76 -17.14
CA ASP A 71 8.41 5.24 -18.02
C ASP A 71 9.00 6.24 -19.01
N LEU A 72 9.23 5.78 -20.24
CA LEU A 72 9.74 6.63 -21.31
C LEU A 72 8.65 7.49 -21.96
N ALA A 73 7.37 7.14 -21.77
CA ALA A 73 6.23 7.84 -22.35
C ALA A 73 5.85 9.08 -21.53
N GLY A 74 6.08 9.07 -20.21
CA GLY A 74 5.88 10.23 -19.34
C GLY A 74 6.86 11.40 -19.54
N ARG A 75 7.89 11.23 -20.38
CA ARG A 75 8.93 12.24 -20.66
C ARG A 75 8.46 13.31 -21.64
N ASP A 76 9.07 14.48 -21.59
CA ASP A 76 8.96 15.51 -22.63
C ASP A 76 10.34 15.72 -23.30
N THR A 77 10.52 15.12 -24.48
CA THR A 77 11.79 15.18 -25.20
C THR A 77 11.99 16.48 -25.98
N THR A 78 11.03 17.41 -25.94
CA THR A 78 11.19 18.75 -26.53
C THR A 78 12.06 19.65 -25.64
N VAL A 79 12.12 19.37 -24.33
CA VAL A 79 12.98 20.04 -23.36
C VAL A 79 14.34 19.33 -23.31
N LYS A 80 15.45 20.08 -23.39
CA LYS A 80 16.77 19.48 -23.25
C LYS A 80 17.02 19.09 -21.79
N PRO A 81 17.59 17.91 -21.51
CA PRO A 81 17.82 17.46 -20.13
C PRO A 81 18.76 18.36 -19.32
N GLY A 82 19.64 19.13 -19.98
CA GLY A 82 20.53 20.08 -19.33
C GLY A 82 19.89 21.42 -18.97
N ASP A 83 18.74 21.74 -19.56
CA ASP A 83 18.02 23.00 -19.32
C ASP A 83 17.03 22.82 -18.16
N ASP A 84 16.24 21.74 -18.18
CA ASP A 84 15.36 21.33 -17.09
C ASP A 84 15.17 19.80 -17.13
N PHE A 85 15.87 19.10 -16.24
CA PHE A 85 15.80 17.65 -16.19
C PHE A 85 14.45 17.14 -15.68
N PHE A 86 13.76 17.90 -14.80
CA PHE A 86 12.45 17.50 -14.29
C PHE A 86 11.42 17.50 -15.42
N ARG A 87 11.38 18.57 -16.22
CA ARG A 87 10.53 18.65 -17.41
C ARG A 87 10.90 17.62 -18.45
N TYR A 88 12.19 17.42 -18.74
CA TYR A 88 12.60 16.36 -19.67
C TYR A 88 12.11 14.97 -19.22
N ALA A 89 12.29 14.63 -17.94
CA ALA A 89 11.98 13.30 -17.43
C ALA A 89 10.49 13.08 -17.14
N ASN A 90 9.70 14.12 -16.87
CA ASN A 90 8.32 13.97 -16.39
C ASN A 90 7.31 14.85 -17.11
N GLY A 91 7.70 15.67 -18.09
CA GLY A 91 6.87 16.76 -18.62
C GLY A 91 5.48 16.31 -19.08
N SER A 92 5.42 15.26 -19.91
CA SER A 92 4.14 14.72 -20.40
C SER A 92 3.27 14.16 -19.26
N ALA A 93 3.87 13.43 -18.31
CA ALA A 93 3.14 12.89 -17.16
C ALA A 93 2.70 13.97 -16.16
N PHE A 94 3.52 15.01 -16.00
CA PHE A 94 3.25 16.15 -15.12
C PHE A 94 2.11 17.01 -15.66
N ASP A 95 2.06 17.23 -16.97
CA ASP A 95 1.03 18.04 -17.62
C ASP A 95 -0.36 17.37 -17.60
N THR A 96 -0.42 16.04 -17.52
CA THR A 96 -1.67 15.26 -17.43
C THR A 96 -2.05 14.88 -16.00
N LEU A 97 -1.16 15.10 -15.02
CA LEU A 97 -1.40 14.74 -13.62
C LEU A 97 -2.54 15.58 -13.03
N VAL A 98 -3.59 14.90 -12.60
CA VAL A 98 -4.66 15.51 -11.79
C VAL A 98 -4.38 15.18 -10.32
N ILE A 99 -4.46 16.20 -9.46
CA ILE A 99 -4.44 15.99 -8.01
C ILE A 99 -5.88 15.65 -7.59
N PRO A 100 -6.13 14.46 -7.01
CA PRO A 100 -7.47 14.10 -6.53
C PRO A 100 -7.99 15.10 -5.50
N SER A 101 -9.31 15.32 -5.48
CA SER A 101 -9.93 16.40 -4.70
C SER A 101 -9.77 16.29 -3.17
N ASP A 102 -9.44 15.10 -2.66
CA ASP A 102 -9.17 14.81 -1.26
C ASP A 102 -7.66 14.86 -0.91
N ARG A 103 -6.80 15.21 -1.88
CA ARG A 103 -5.33 15.28 -1.71
C ARG A 103 -4.82 16.72 -1.85
N THR A 104 -3.81 17.04 -1.06
CA THR A 104 -3.06 18.30 -1.18
C THR A 104 -1.89 18.20 -2.16
N SER A 105 -1.42 16.99 -2.45
CA SER A 105 -0.37 16.69 -3.43
C SER A 105 -0.54 15.29 -4.01
N TYR A 106 -0.06 15.08 -5.23
CA TYR A 106 -0.14 13.80 -5.91
C TYR A 106 1.07 13.55 -6.79
N GLY A 107 1.39 12.27 -7.02
CA GLY A 107 2.57 11.84 -7.74
C GLY A 107 2.91 10.37 -7.48
N SER A 108 4.09 9.94 -7.89
CA SER A 108 4.50 8.52 -7.85
C SER A 108 4.41 7.90 -6.44
N PHE A 109 4.86 8.59 -5.38
CA PHE A 109 4.75 8.07 -4.01
C PHE A 109 3.31 7.94 -3.53
N ASN A 110 2.38 8.77 -4.01
CA ASN A 110 0.96 8.62 -3.72
C ASN A 110 0.40 7.38 -4.41
N LEU A 111 0.76 7.14 -5.67
CA LEU A 111 0.36 5.93 -6.40
C LEU A 111 0.85 4.65 -5.71
N LEU A 112 2.11 4.63 -5.27
CA LEU A 112 2.65 3.49 -4.50
C LEU A 112 1.89 3.27 -3.18
N ARG A 113 1.55 4.36 -2.48
CA ARG A 113 0.76 4.28 -1.24
C ARG A 113 -0.65 3.78 -1.51
N GLU A 114 -1.33 4.25 -2.55
CA GLU A 114 -2.67 3.79 -2.91
C GLU A 114 -2.67 2.31 -3.31
N LEU A 115 -1.68 1.84 -4.07
CA LEU A 115 -1.49 0.42 -4.33
C LEU A 115 -1.35 -0.40 -3.03
N SER A 116 -0.54 0.07 -2.08
CA SER A 116 -0.38 -0.57 -0.77
C SER A 116 -1.67 -0.55 0.05
N ASP A 117 -2.38 0.58 0.08
CA ASP A 117 -3.64 0.75 0.79
C ASP A 117 -4.73 -0.16 0.20
N ASN A 118 -4.82 -0.28 -1.13
CA ASN A 118 -5.75 -1.17 -1.81
C ASN A 118 -5.50 -2.64 -1.47
N ARG A 119 -4.24 -3.07 -1.48
CA ARG A 119 -3.85 -4.44 -1.06
C ARG A 119 -4.18 -4.69 0.41
N LEU A 120 -3.89 -3.73 1.27
CA LEU A 120 -4.21 -3.82 2.70
C LEU A 120 -5.72 -3.90 2.91
N LYS A 121 -6.49 -3.09 2.18
CA LYS A 121 -7.95 -3.11 2.21
C LYS A 121 -8.50 -4.47 1.84
N VAL A 122 -8.00 -5.11 0.77
CA VAL A 122 -8.41 -6.48 0.39
C VAL A 122 -8.17 -7.44 1.56
N MET A 123 -6.96 -7.45 2.13
CA MET A 123 -6.63 -8.35 3.25
C MET A 123 -7.50 -8.11 4.48
N VAL A 124 -7.80 -6.85 4.81
CA VAL A 124 -8.63 -6.50 5.98
C VAL A 124 -10.11 -6.79 5.71
N ASP A 125 -10.62 -6.56 4.50
CA ASP A 125 -11.99 -6.89 4.11
C ASP A 125 -12.20 -8.42 4.16
N GLU A 126 -11.23 -9.21 3.66
CA GLU A 126 -11.23 -10.67 3.79
C GLU A 126 -11.20 -11.12 5.26
N LEU A 127 -10.34 -10.49 6.08
CA LEU A 127 -10.23 -10.79 7.51
C LEU A 127 -11.52 -10.49 8.26
N THR A 128 -12.16 -9.37 7.95
CA THR A 128 -13.38 -8.92 8.63
C THR A 128 -14.63 -9.69 8.19
N ALA A 129 -14.60 -10.37 7.05
CA ALA A 129 -15.64 -11.30 6.62
C ALA A 129 -15.60 -12.66 7.36
N ARG A 130 -14.52 -12.95 8.08
CA ARG A 130 -14.36 -14.20 8.85
C ARG A 130 -15.17 -14.18 10.15
N ASN A 131 -15.78 -15.33 10.46
CA ASN A 131 -16.56 -15.56 11.68
C ASN A 131 -15.85 -16.52 12.67
N ASP A 132 -14.64 -16.96 12.34
CA ASP A 132 -13.85 -17.94 13.09
C ASP A 132 -12.66 -17.31 13.82
N LEU A 133 -12.66 -15.98 13.99
CA LEU A 133 -11.57 -15.28 14.66
C LEU A 133 -11.53 -15.63 16.15
N GLN A 134 -10.36 -16.04 16.63
CA GLN A 134 -10.17 -16.37 18.03
C GLN A 134 -10.04 -15.09 18.88
N ALA A 135 -10.74 -15.05 20.00
CA ALA A 135 -10.69 -13.91 20.91
C ALA A 135 -9.26 -13.65 21.44
N GLY A 136 -8.82 -12.40 21.38
CA GLY A 136 -7.53 -11.95 21.90
C GLY A 136 -6.35 -12.09 20.94
N THR A 137 -6.53 -12.63 19.73
CA THR A 137 -5.49 -12.65 18.70
C THR A 137 -5.40 -11.30 17.98
N ASP A 138 -4.30 -11.09 17.28
CA ASP A 138 -4.10 -9.85 16.52
C ASP A 138 -5.08 -9.74 15.35
N GLU A 139 -5.47 -10.86 14.74
CA GLU A 139 -6.53 -10.91 13.73
C GLU A 139 -7.86 -10.35 14.25
N GLN A 140 -8.28 -10.77 15.44
CA GLN A 140 -9.51 -10.28 16.05
C GLN A 140 -9.40 -8.78 16.39
N ARG A 141 -8.26 -8.35 16.92
CA ARG A 141 -8.03 -6.92 17.23
C ARG A 141 -8.05 -6.04 15.98
N ILE A 142 -7.41 -6.48 14.89
CA ILE A 142 -7.40 -5.77 13.61
C ILE A 142 -8.82 -5.69 13.04
N ALA A 143 -9.54 -6.81 13.02
CA ALA A 143 -10.90 -6.86 12.50
C ALA A 143 -11.85 -5.95 13.28
N ASP A 144 -11.78 -5.98 14.62
CA ASP A 144 -12.66 -5.15 15.46
C ASP A 144 -12.29 -3.67 15.41
N LEU A 145 -11.00 -3.34 15.31
CA LEU A 145 -10.56 -1.96 15.08
C LEU A 145 -11.12 -1.44 13.75
N TYR A 146 -10.97 -2.20 12.66
CA TYR A 146 -11.48 -1.78 11.36
C TYR A 146 -13.00 -1.66 11.33
N ARG A 147 -13.74 -2.65 11.88
CA ARG A 147 -15.21 -2.58 12.01
C ARG A 147 -15.65 -1.37 12.81
N SER A 148 -14.97 -1.05 13.91
CA SER A 148 -15.33 0.12 14.73
C SER A 148 -15.07 1.45 14.03
N TYR A 149 -14.05 1.52 13.17
CA TYR A 149 -13.80 2.69 12.32
C TYR A 149 -14.80 2.81 11.16
N ALA A 150 -15.16 1.68 10.53
CA ALA A 150 -16.04 1.65 9.35
C ALA A 150 -17.53 1.84 9.68
N ASP A 151 -17.96 1.66 10.93
CA ASP A 151 -19.35 1.83 11.36
C ASP A 151 -19.73 3.31 11.51
N GLN A 152 -19.92 3.98 10.38
CA GLN A 152 -20.32 5.39 10.32
C GLN A 152 -21.64 5.66 11.03
N ALA A 153 -22.62 4.76 10.91
CA ALA A 153 -23.92 4.93 11.56
C ALA A 153 -23.78 4.98 13.09
N ARG A 154 -22.91 4.14 13.66
CA ARG A 154 -22.62 4.18 15.10
C ARG A 154 -21.85 5.42 15.50
N VAL A 155 -20.86 5.85 14.70
CA VAL A 155 -20.11 7.10 14.92
C VAL A 155 -21.06 8.29 14.94
N ASP A 156 -21.94 8.42 13.95
CA ASP A 156 -22.93 9.49 13.84
C ASP A 156 -23.93 9.48 15.00
N GLN A 157 -24.36 8.29 15.43
CA GLN A 157 -25.25 8.14 16.59
C GLN A 157 -24.58 8.56 17.90
N LEU A 158 -23.28 8.26 18.06
CA LEU A 158 -22.51 8.59 19.25
C LEU A 158 -22.14 10.06 19.31
N ASP A 159 -21.89 10.70 18.15
CA ASP A 159 -21.48 12.10 18.05
C ASP A 159 -20.35 12.41 19.05
N ALA A 160 -20.34 13.59 19.67
CA ALA A 160 -19.35 14.00 20.66
C ALA A 160 -19.49 13.31 22.03
N GLN A 161 -20.42 12.37 22.25
CA GLN A 161 -20.61 11.76 23.58
C GLN A 161 -19.33 11.09 24.13
N PRO A 162 -18.55 10.33 23.34
CA PRO A 162 -17.35 9.66 23.85
C PRO A 162 -16.25 10.62 24.35
N ILE A 163 -16.18 11.85 23.83
CA ILE A 163 -15.16 12.83 24.25
C ILE A 163 -15.59 13.65 25.48
N GLN A 164 -16.88 13.69 25.82
CA GLN A 164 -17.39 14.54 26.93
C GLN A 164 -16.70 14.27 28.28
N PRO A 165 -16.51 13.02 28.75
CA PRO A 165 -15.84 12.77 30.02
C PRO A 165 -14.39 13.24 30.04
N LEU A 166 -13.71 13.21 28.89
CA LEU A 166 -12.33 13.67 28.74
C LEU A 166 -12.26 15.20 28.82
N LEU A 167 -13.17 15.90 28.15
CA LEU A 167 -13.30 17.35 28.26
C LEU A 167 -13.71 17.81 29.66
N ALA A 168 -14.57 17.06 30.35
CA ALA A 168 -14.97 17.36 31.72
C ALA A 168 -13.77 17.33 32.69
N GLN A 169 -12.86 16.37 32.53
CA GLN A 169 -11.62 16.32 33.32
C GLN A 169 -10.74 17.56 33.12
N ILE A 170 -10.63 18.04 31.88
CA ILE A 170 -9.84 19.24 31.56
C ILE A 170 -10.47 20.49 32.21
N ARG A 171 -11.80 20.63 32.15
CA ARG A 171 -12.52 21.76 32.74
C ARG A 171 -12.40 21.85 34.27
N GLN A 172 -12.06 20.75 34.94
CA GLN A 172 -11.85 20.72 36.40
C GLN A 172 -10.46 21.22 36.82
N ILE A 173 -9.55 21.46 35.89
CA ILE A 173 -8.20 21.98 36.18
C ILE A 173 -8.31 23.47 36.53
N GLN A 174 -7.91 23.82 37.76
CA GLN A 174 -7.98 25.17 38.32
C GLN A 174 -6.60 25.77 38.63
N THR A 175 -5.54 24.96 38.63
CA THR A 175 -4.19 25.44 38.98
C THR A 175 -3.15 25.06 37.94
N ARG A 176 -2.00 25.76 37.99
CA ARG A 176 -0.87 25.49 37.11
C ARG A 176 -0.27 24.11 37.38
N GLU A 177 -0.24 23.69 38.64
CA GLU A 177 0.26 22.38 39.07
C GLU A 177 -0.66 21.27 38.54
N GLN A 178 -1.98 21.47 38.60
CA GLN A 178 -2.95 20.54 38.03
C GLN A 178 -2.83 20.46 36.51
N MET A 179 -2.61 21.60 35.83
CA MET A 179 -2.34 21.62 34.38
C MET A 179 -1.03 20.90 34.05
N ALA A 180 0.04 21.13 34.81
CA ALA A 180 1.32 20.45 34.63
C ALA A 180 1.21 18.93 34.82
N ALA A 181 0.49 18.48 35.85
CA ALA A 181 0.20 17.07 36.07
C ALA A 181 -0.70 16.48 34.96
N TRP A 182 -1.64 17.28 34.44
CA TRP A 182 -2.48 16.85 33.33
C TRP A 182 -1.64 16.63 32.06
N MET A 183 -0.83 17.61 31.67
CA MET A 183 0.11 17.56 30.54
C MET A 183 1.12 16.42 30.68
N GLY A 184 1.68 16.19 31.88
CA GLY A 184 2.62 15.08 32.11
C GLY A 184 2.02 13.70 31.82
N GLY A 185 0.70 13.55 31.96
CA GLY A 185 0.00 12.31 31.63
C GLY A 185 -0.47 12.21 30.17
N SER A 186 -0.46 13.29 29.37
CA SER A 186 -1.07 13.31 28.03
C SER A 186 -0.37 12.40 27.01
N GLN A 187 0.80 11.85 27.33
CA GLN A 187 1.46 10.85 26.48
C GLN A 187 0.75 9.48 26.52
N ALA A 188 -0.04 9.20 27.55
CA ALA A 188 -0.72 7.90 27.74
C ALA A 188 -2.26 7.98 27.73
N ARG A 189 -2.81 9.19 27.61
CA ARG A 189 -4.25 9.46 27.59
C ARG A 189 -4.55 10.65 26.68
N PHE A 190 -5.83 10.86 26.37
CA PHE A 190 -6.28 12.04 25.64
C PHE A 190 -5.73 13.35 26.25
N GLY A 191 -5.17 14.20 25.39
CA GLY A 191 -4.65 15.51 25.76
C GLY A 191 -3.47 15.94 24.91
N ALA A 192 -2.93 17.11 25.23
CA ALA A 192 -1.73 17.64 24.61
C ALA A 192 -0.87 18.33 25.68
N SER A 193 0.40 18.53 25.36
CA SER A 193 1.37 19.18 26.23
C SER A 193 2.15 20.22 25.42
N ILE A 194 2.61 21.27 26.11
CA ILE A 194 3.55 22.25 25.54
C ILE A 194 4.97 21.70 25.39
N PHE A 195 5.20 20.47 25.85
CA PHE A 195 6.43 19.71 25.64
C PHE A 195 6.10 18.34 25.03
N GLY A 196 6.83 17.93 24.01
CA GLY A 196 6.86 16.54 23.56
C GLY A 196 7.89 15.75 24.35
N ALA A 197 7.54 14.52 24.73
CA ALA A 197 8.45 13.61 25.43
C ALA A 197 8.49 12.27 24.69
N PHE A 198 9.69 11.79 24.36
CA PHE A 198 9.87 10.50 23.73
C PHE A 198 11.15 9.83 24.22
N ILE A 199 11.25 8.52 24.00
CA ILE A 199 12.42 7.72 24.34
C ILE A 199 13.12 7.36 23.04
N SER A 200 14.41 7.67 22.95
CA SER A 200 15.27 7.28 21.83
C SER A 200 16.65 6.92 22.37
N ASP A 201 17.48 6.38 21.48
CA ASP A 201 18.91 6.23 21.70
C ASP A 201 19.57 7.55 22.13
N ASP A 202 20.53 7.48 23.05
CA ASP A 202 21.30 8.65 23.44
C ASP A 202 22.30 9.02 22.35
N ALA A 203 22.21 10.24 21.83
CA ALA A 203 23.09 10.77 20.79
C ALA A 203 24.58 10.73 21.16
N LYS A 204 24.92 10.71 22.46
CA LYS A 204 26.31 10.56 22.96
C LYS A 204 26.69 9.13 23.30
N ASN A 205 25.71 8.23 23.41
CA ASN A 205 25.93 6.81 23.68
C ASN A 205 24.77 5.95 23.15
N PRO A 206 24.81 5.48 21.89
CA PRO A 206 23.67 4.79 21.26
C PRO A 206 23.35 3.41 21.86
N SER A 207 24.14 2.93 22.84
CA SER A 207 23.86 1.68 23.56
C SER A 207 22.84 1.83 24.70
N ARG A 208 22.37 3.04 24.98
CA ARG A 208 21.35 3.30 26.00
C ARG A 208 20.23 4.18 25.46
N TYR A 209 19.06 4.00 26.06
CA TYR A 209 17.92 4.89 25.84
C TYR A 209 17.92 6.03 26.86
N VAL A 210 17.50 7.21 26.41
CA VAL A 210 17.26 8.39 27.24
C VAL A 210 15.93 9.03 26.87
N THR A 211 15.36 9.77 27.82
CA THR A 211 14.18 10.58 27.56
C THR A 211 14.62 11.90 26.92
N TYR A 212 14.06 12.18 25.76
CA TYR A 212 14.15 13.48 25.10
C TYR A 212 12.93 14.31 25.45
N LEU A 213 13.16 15.60 25.72
CA LEU A 213 12.13 16.60 25.89
C LEU A 213 12.34 17.68 24.81
N ASN A 214 11.29 18.00 24.06
CA ASN A 214 11.33 19.05 23.05
C ASN A 214 10.12 19.99 23.18
N GLN A 215 10.21 21.13 22.50
CA GLN A 215 9.10 22.08 22.41
C GLN A 215 7.91 21.44 21.68
N GLY A 216 6.69 21.69 22.18
CA GLY A 216 5.43 21.30 21.55
C GLY A 216 4.36 22.37 21.73
N GLY A 217 3.09 21.98 21.64
CA GLY A 217 1.95 22.83 22.01
C GLY A 217 1.44 23.81 20.95
N ILE A 218 1.98 23.77 19.73
CA ILE A 218 1.44 24.54 18.59
C ILE A 218 0.61 23.63 17.68
N GLY A 219 -0.45 24.18 17.09
CA GLY A 219 -1.37 23.47 16.18
C GLY A 219 -1.29 23.94 14.73
N LEU A 220 -0.20 24.62 14.36
CA LEU A 220 0.10 25.15 13.03
C LEU A 220 1.46 24.62 12.57
#